data_AF-A0A7H4MYS0-F1
#
_entry.id   AF-A0A7H4MYS0-F1
#
_cell.length_a   1.000
_cell.length_b   1.000
_cell.length_c   1.000
_cell.angle_alpha   90.00
_cell.angle_beta   90.00
_cell.angle_gamma   90.00
#
_symmetry.space_group_name_H-M   'P 1'
#
loop_
_entity.id
_entity.type
_entity.pdbx_description
1 polymer ?
#
loop_
_entity_poly.entity_id
_entity_poly.type
_entity_poly.pdbx_seq_one_letter_code
_entity_poly.pdbx_strand_id
1 'polypeptide(L)' 'MSPRCCKNYFHYCSLEMSCVELARTFLFLADRGIAPHLETPVIAPIQSRQVNALMMTSGMYQKRR' A
#
# COMPACT_ATOMS: atom_id res chain seq x y z
N MET A 1 -1.99 21.62 -16.24
CA MET A 1 -1.82 20.20 -15.85
C MET A 1 -0.33 19.83 -16.02
N SER A 2 0.40 19.53 -14.95
CA SER A 2 1.86 19.32 -15.01
C SER A 2 2.18 17.89 -15.50
N PRO A 3 2.91 17.71 -16.63
CA PRO A 3 3.16 16.38 -17.23
C PRO A 3 4.04 15.44 -16.39
N ARG A 4 4.67 15.96 -15.32
CA ARG A 4 5.44 15.17 -14.36
C ARG A 4 4.58 14.25 -13.51
N CYS A 5 3.33 14.63 -13.22
CA CYS A 5 2.42 13.82 -12.41
C CYS A 5 2.08 12.50 -13.11
N CYS A 6 1.68 12.55 -14.39
CA CYS A 6 1.36 11.36 -15.15
C CYS A 6 2.57 10.42 -15.29
N LYS A 7 3.77 10.95 -15.59
CA LYS A 7 4.98 10.14 -15.71
C LYS A 7 5.30 9.37 -14.43
N ASN A 8 5.21 10.01 -13.27
CA ASN A 8 5.40 9.31 -11.99
C ASN A 8 4.30 8.27 -11.76
N TYR A 9 3.04 8.59 -12.03
CA TYR A 9 1.94 7.65 -11.86
C TYR A 9 2.08 6.41 -12.75
N PHE A 10 2.40 6.58 -14.03
CA PHE A 10 2.67 5.45 -14.94
C PHE A 10 3.90 4.66 -14.51
N HIS A 11 4.96 5.32 -14.04
CA HIS A 11 6.14 4.63 -13.52
C HIS A 11 5.85 3.81 -12.27
N TYR A 12 4.97 4.27 -11.37
CA TYR A 12 4.53 3.48 -10.21
C TYR A 12 3.56 2.35 -10.60
N CYS A 13 2.68 2.57 -11.58
CA CYS A 13 1.76 1.54 -12.08
C CYS A 13 2.44 0.50 -13.00
N SER A 14 3.62 0.81 -13.55
CA SER A 14 4.42 -0.10 -14.37
C SER A 14 5.52 -0.81 -13.56
N LEU A 15 5.55 -0.64 -12.23
CA LEU A 15 6.36 -1.48 -11.37
C LEU A 15 5.77 -2.89 -11.40
N GLU A 16 6.32 -3.73 -12.25
CA GLU A 16 5.99 -5.15 -12.32
C GLU A 16 6.60 -5.83 -11.10
N MET A 17 5.80 -5.96 -10.04
CA MET A 17 6.14 -6.70 -8.84
C MET A 17 5.39 -8.02 -8.87
N SER A 18 6.05 -9.13 -8.55
CA SER A 18 5.34 -10.40 -8.43
C SER A 18 4.28 -10.31 -7.33
N CYS A 19 3.13 -10.99 -7.47
CA CYS A 19 2.10 -11.01 -6.44
C CYS A 19 2.65 -11.44 -5.06
N VAL A 20 3.72 -12.25 -5.05
CA VAL A 20 4.44 -12.68 -3.86
C VAL A 20 5.19 -11.52 -3.21
N GLU A 21 5.90 -10.70 -3.99
CA GLU A 21 6.60 -9.52 -3.46
C GLU A 21 5.60 -8.47 -2.95
N LEU A 22 4.49 -8.27 -3.67
CA LEU A 22 3.42 -7.38 -3.24
C LEU A 22 2.80 -7.85 -1.91
N ALA A 23 2.53 -9.14 -1.78
CA ALA A 23 2.01 -9.69 -0.52
C ALA A 23 3.01 -9.56 0.63
N ARG A 24 4.32 -9.75 0.37
CA ARG A 24 5.38 -9.56 1.35
C ARG A 24 5.52 -8.10 1.77
N THR A 25 5.40 -7.16 0.84
CA THR A 25 5.46 -5.73 1.15
C THR A 25 4.23 -5.26 1.89
N PHE A 26 3.03 -5.83 1.68
CA PHE A 26 1.85 -5.49 2.47
C PHE A 26 1.70 -6.28 3.78
N LEU A 27 2.55 -7.27 4.03
CA LEU A 27 2.47 -8.10 5.23
C LEU A 27 2.60 -7.27 6.52
N PHE A 28 3.37 -6.18 6.51
CA PHE A 28 3.48 -5.28 7.66
C PHE A 28 2.16 -4.61 8.04
N LEU A 29 1.23 -4.46 7.10
CA LEU A 29 -0.08 -3.89 7.40
C LEU A 29 -0.90 -4.81 8.30
N ALA A 30 -0.73 -6.13 8.17
CA ALA A 30 -1.37 -7.10 9.05
C ALA A 30 -0.75 -7.07 10.47
N ASP A 31 0.56 -6.84 10.56
CA ASP A 31 1.30 -6.80 11.83
C ASP A 31 1.49 -5.37 12.37
N ARG A 32 0.43 -4.56 12.34
CA ARG A 32 0.37 -3.21 12.95
C ARG A 32 1.47 -2.24 12.50
N GLY A 33 2.02 -2.39 11.30
CA GLY A 33 3.10 -1.55 10.78
C GLY A 33 4.50 -2.15 10.91
N ILE A 34 4.63 -3.38 11.44
CA ILE A 34 5.92 -4.03 11.68
C ILE A 34 6.19 -5.03 10.55
N ALA A 35 7.32 -4.86 9.86
CA ALA A 35 7.75 -5.83 8.88
C ALA A 35 8.60 -6.90 9.58
N PRO A 36 8.41 -8.20 9.30
CA PRO A 36 9.12 -9.27 10.02
C PRO A 36 10.64 -9.28 9.81
N HIS A 37 11.14 -8.49 8.85
CA HIS A 37 12.55 -8.33 8.51
C HIS A 37 13.14 -7.00 9.01
N LEU A 38 12.37 -6.17 9.74
CA LEU A 38 12.80 -4.86 10.22
C LEU A 38 12.61 -4.78 11.75
N GLU A 39 13.64 -4.35 12.46
CA GLU A 39 13.56 -4.11 13.91
C GLU A 39 12.76 -2.84 14.25
N THR A 40 12.55 -1.97 13.26
CA THR A 40 11.79 -0.73 13.38
C THR A 40 10.47 -0.80 12.63
N PRO A 41 9.39 -0.20 13.16
CA PRO A 41 8.11 -0.16 12.47
C PRO A 41 8.23 0.67 11.18
N VAL A 42 7.76 0.11 10.06
CA VAL A 42 7.76 0.77 8.74
C VAL A 42 6.83 1.98 8.75
N ILE A 43 5.69 1.85 9.43
CA ILE A 43 4.73 2.94 9.67
C ILE A 43 4.20 2.86 11.10
N ALA A 44 3.70 3.98 11.62
CA ALA A 44 3.14 4.00 12.96
C ALA A 44 1.89 3.08 13.03
N PRO A 45 1.61 2.44 14.19
CA PRO A 45 0.45 1.56 14.34
C PRO A 45 -0.89 2.23 14.04
N ILE A 46 -1.00 3.53 14.30
CA ILE A 46 -2.20 4.32 13.97
C ILE A 46 -2.38 4.45 12.44
N GLN A 47 -1.28 4.61 11.69
CA GLN A 47 -1.30 4.71 10.24
C GLN A 47 -1.62 3.35 9.62
N SER A 48 -1.05 2.26 10.15
CA SER A 48 -1.41 0.90 9.71
C SER A 48 -2.90 0.62 9.88
N ARG A 49 -3.50 1.01 11.01
CA ARG A 49 -4.95 0.92 11.22
C ARG A 49 -5.75 1.78 10.24
N GLN A 50 -5.31 3.01 9.96
CA GLN A 50 -5.98 3.88 8.98
C GLN A 50 -5.92 3.30 7.57
N VAL A 51 -4.77 2.77 7.16
CA VAL A 51 -4.59 2.12 5.85
C VAL A 51 -5.44 0.86 5.76
N ASN A 52 -5.48 0.03 6.81
CA ASN A 52 -6.35 -1.15 6.85
C ASN A 52 -7.84 -0.78 6.82
N ALA A 53 -8.24 0.28 7.53
CA ALA A 53 -9.60 0.79 7.49
C ALA A 53 -9.95 1.33 6.09
N LEU A 54 -9.03 2.04 5.44
CA LEU A 54 -9.21 2.50 4.07
C LEU A 54 -9.31 1.30 3.12
N MET A 55 -8.38 0.35 3.16
CA MET A 55 -8.43 -0.90 2.40
C MET A 55 -9.71 -1.70 2.67
N MET A 56 -10.28 -1.69 3.87
CA MET A 56 -11.54 -2.38 4.16
C MET A 56 -12.76 -1.63 3.63
N THR A 57 -12.71 -0.30 3.61
CA THR A 57 -13.80 0.57 3.10
C THR A 57 -13.74 0.81 1.59
N SER A 58 -12.55 0.72 0.99
CA SER A 58 -12.27 0.99 -0.43
C SER A 58 -11.72 -0.23 -1.19
N GLY A 59 -11.41 -1.34 -0.53
CA GLY A 59 -10.75 -2.52 -1.13
C GLY A 59 -11.63 -3.33 -2.08
N MET A 60 -12.94 -3.11 -2.01
CA MET A 60 -13.81 -3.35 -3.15
C MET A 60 -13.87 -2.02 -3.89
N TYR A 61 -12.91 -1.80 -4.80
CA TYR A 61 -12.84 -0.66 -5.72
C TYR A 61 -14.25 -0.16 -5.99
N GLN A 62 -14.60 0.99 -5.43
CA GLN A 62 -16.00 1.39 -5.30
C GLN A 62 -16.65 1.53 -6.68
N LYS A 63 -17.28 0.46 -7.16
CA LYS A 63 -18.44 0.51 -8.04
C LYS A 63 -19.62 1.01 -7.20
N ARG A 64 -19.58 2.28 -6.81
CA ARG A 64 -20.78 3.07 -6.49
C ARG A 64 -20.71 4.41 -7.19
N ARG A 65 -20.82 4.39 -8.52
CA ARG A 65 -22.05 4.70 -9.24
C ARG A 65 -21.83 4.39 -10.72
#